data_AF-A0A0N4ZAB3-F1
#
_entry.id   AF-A0A0N4ZAB3-F1
#
_cell.length_a   1.000
_cell.length_b   1.000
_cell.length_c   1.000
_cell.angle_alpha   90.00
_cell.angle_beta   90.00
_cell.angle_gamma   90.00
#
_symmetry.space_group_name_H-M   'P 1'
#
loop_
_entity.id
_entity.type
_entity.pdbx_description
1 polymer ?
#
loop_
_entity_poly.entity_id
_entity_poly.type
_entity_poly.pdbx_seq_one_letter_code
_entity_poly.pdbx_strand_id
1 'polypeptide(L)'
;RYIYRTGDESRVYFKNHGNLSNINYTNLIKLRSMKKRAINVDLDVNWTSPILYYIDKKLNSKRILQVLKYIQENTCIKFLEGPPTNQGKTRLIYVKKNFCSSLIGKALYEYQDTDVWLTDYCASNFGMVGHETLHALGLRHEHQRHDRDNFVEIYNENIPPSFLDESKTIYSRNFETFDIPYDYGSIMHYAGKLVETNGKIFMKVKNIDPYNEMIGQIDMFSFNDIKLINHYYCSKNCSMSQHKCKNGGYIHWYQCGTCICPKGYYGRDCGYFKQISNYCG
;
A
#
# COMPACT_ATOMS: atom_id res chain seq x y z
N ARG A 1 13.99 -36.85 -20.67
CA ARG A 1 13.64 -38.23 -21.07
C ARG A 1 12.75 -38.83 -20.00
N TYR A 2 11.49 -39.10 -20.38
CA TYR A 2 10.40 -39.84 -19.72
C TYR A 2 10.00 -39.49 -18.28
N ILE A 3 8.80 -38.91 -18.16
CA ILE A 3 8.02 -38.72 -16.94
C ILE A 3 7.11 -39.94 -16.82
N TYR A 4 7.24 -40.72 -15.75
CA TYR A 4 6.20 -41.67 -15.34
C TYR A 4 5.23 -40.95 -14.41
N ARG A 5 3.94 -41.11 -14.70
CA ARG A 5 2.83 -40.63 -13.87
C ARG A 5 2.22 -41.85 -13.17
N THR A 6 2.38 -41.92 -11.86
CA THR A 6 1.58 -42.79 -10.99
C THR A 6 1.02 -41.93 -9.86
N GLY A 7 -0.25 -42.19 -9.52
CA GLY A 7 -1.12 -41.32 -8.75
C GLY A 7 -0.67 -40.98 -7.34
N ASP A 8 -1.27 -39.88 -6.88
CA ASP A 8 -1.26 -39.25 -5.55
C ASP A 8 0.08 -38.99 -4.84
N GLU A 9 0.23 -37.73 -4.41
CA GLU A 9 1.36 -37.11 -3.72
C GLU A 9 2.63 -36.83 -4.57
N SER A 10 2.68 -35.64 -5.16
CA SER A 10 3.92 -35.07 -5.71
C SER A 10 4.89 -34.69 -4.59
N ARG A 11 5.78 -35.62 -4.22
CA ARG A 11 7.01 -35.34 -3.44
C ARG A 11 8.16 -35.03 -4.41
N VAL A 12 8.78 -33.85 -4.25
CA VAL A 12 10.01 -33.48 -4.96
C VAL A 12 11.20 -33.78 -4.04
N TYR A 13 12.08 -34.68 -4.45
CA TYR A 13 13.33 -34.98 -3.74
C TYR A 13 14.48 -34.16 -4.32
N PHE A 14 15.10 -33.31 -3.50
CA PHE A 14 16.43 -32.78 -3.77
C PHE A 14 17.43 -33.52 -2.88
N LYS A 15 18.36 -34.24 -3.51
CA LYS A 15 19.48 -34.89 -2.83
C LYS A 15 20.66 -33.93 -2.85
N ASN A 16 21.07 -33.43 -1.69
CA ASN A 16 22.44 -32.95 -1.50
C ASN A 16 22.90 -33.22 -0.07
N HIS A 17 24.17 -33.59 0.02
CA HIS A 17 24.86 -34.19 1.15
C HIS A 17 24.98 -33.27 2.37
N GLY A 18 24.87 -33.85 3.57
CA GLY A 18 25.51 -33.35 4.79
C GLY A 18 24.56 -32.83 5.89
N ASN A 19 24.45 -33.65 6.95
CA ASN A 19 23.94 -33.36 8.30
C ASN A 19 22.45 -33.01 8.49
N LEU A 20 21.71 -34.03 8.92
CA LEU A 20 20.42 -33.93 9.61
C LEU A 20 20.62 -33.30 10.99
N SER A 21 20.24 -32.03 11.13
CA SER A 21 19.79 -31.49 12.42
C SER A 21 18.27 -31.39 12.40
N ASN A 22 17.63 -31.98 13.42
CA ASN A 22 16.19 -32.01 13.61
C ASN A 22 15.62 -30.58 13.65
N ILE A 23 15.05 -30.11 12.54
CA ILE A 23 14.30 -28.85 12.51
C ILE A 23 12.94 -29.13 13.15
N ASN A 24 12.78 -28.61 14.36
CA ASN A 24 11.54 -28.68 15.14
C ASN A 24 10.40 -28.03 14.34
N TYR A 25 9.41 -28.83 13.90
CA TYR A 25 8.25 -28.40 13.10
C TYR A 25 7.37 -27.34 13.80
N THR A 26 7.60 -27.08 15.08
CA THR A 26 6.97 -25.99 15.85
C THR A 26 7.41 -24.59 15.40
N ASN A 27 8.59 -24.44 14.77
CA ASN A 27 9.05 -23.13 14.27
C ASN A 27 8.42 -22.72 12.93
N LEU A 28 7.98 -23.67 12.10
CA LEU A 28 7.27 -23.37 10.83
C LEU A 28 5.87 -22.80 11.07
N ILE A 29 5.20 -23.22 12.16
CA ILE A 29 3.88 -22.70 12.54
C ILE A 29 4.00 -21.27 13.10
N LYS A 30 5.11 -20.93 13.77
CA LYS A 30 5.35 -19.59 14.31
C LYS A 30 5.58 -18.53 13.22
N LEU A 31 6.19 -18.91 12.08
CA LEU A 31 6.39 -18.03 10.92
C LEU A 31 5.08 -17.63 10.21
N ARG A 32 4.00 -18.43 10.34
CA ARG A 32 2.67 -18.07 9.82
C ARG A 32 1.93 -17.04 10.69
N SER A 33 2.41 -16.73 11.89
CA SER A 33 1.73 -15.84 12.84
C SER A 33 2.22 -14.39 12.85
N MET A 34 3.23 -14.05 12.05
CA MET A 34 3.69 -12.66 11.92
C MET A 34 2.82 -11.96 10.87
N LYS A 35 1.79 -11.25 11.35
CA LYS A 35 0.94 -10.40 10.51
C LYS A 35 1.81 -9.48 9.64
N LYS A 36 1.64 -9.61 8.33
CA LYS A 36 2.42 -8.92 7.31
C LYS A 36 1.93 -7.47 7.17
N ARG A 37 2.78 -6.48 6.89
CA ARG A 37 2.47 -5.04 7.10
C ARG A 37 2.17 -4.26 5.83
N ALA A 38 1.20 -3.33 5.84
CA ALA A 38 1.02 -2.30 4.79
C ALA A 38 0.20 -1.07 5.27
N ILE A 39 -0.90 -1.28 6.01
CA ILE A 39 -1.73 -0.21 6.62
C ILE A 39 -1.81 -0.33 8.14
N ASN A 40 -1.80 0.80 8.86
CA ASN A 40 -1.93 0.86 10.32
C ASN A 40 -3.35 0.48 10.76
N VAL A 41 -3.48 -0.65 11.45
CA VAL A 41 -4.74 -1.21 11.96
C VAL A 41 -5.01 -0.86 13.43
N ASP A 42 -4.20 0.02 14.01
CA ASP A 42 -4.46 0.54 15.35
C ASP A 42 -5.74 1.37 15.36
N LEU A 43 -6.68 1.00 16.24
CA LEU A 43 -8.01 1.57 16.29
C LEU A 43 -8.00 3.03 16.77
N ASP A 44 -7.00 3.42 17.57
CA ASP A 44 -6.92 4.78 18.13
C ASP A 44 -6.61 5.82 17.04
N VAL A 45 -5.90 5.41 15.98
CA VAL A 45 -5.53 6.23 14.82
C VAL A 45 -6.39 5.91 13.59
N ASN A 46 -7.50 5.19 13.77
CA ASN A 46 -8.39 4.85 12.68
C ASN A 46 -9.38 5.99 12.36
N TRP A 47 -9.63 6.24 11.09
CA TRP A 47 -10.63 7.22 10.66
C TRP A 47 -12.04 6.65 10.68
N THR A 48 -13.01 7.51 11.02
CA THR A 48 -14.44 7.24 10.79
C THR A 48 -14.92 8.13 9.64
N SER A 49 -15.61 7.53 8.68
CA SER A 49 -16.20 8.26 7.54
C SER A 49 -17.53 8.92 7.96
N PRO A 50 -17.83 10.16 7.55
CA PRO A 50 -17.01 11.04 6.71
C PRO A 50 -15.82 11.66 7.46
N ILE A 51 -14.68 11.76 6.78
CA ILE A 51 -13.47 12.44 7.26
C ILE A 51 -13.59 13.94 6.97
N LEU A 52 -13.47 14.76 8.01
CA LEU A 52 -13.40 16.21 7.84
C LEU A 52 -12.05 16.59 7.23
N TYR A 53 -12.04 17.49 6.24
CA TYR A 53 -10.81 18.02 5.67
C TYR A 53 -10.81 19.55 5.55
N TYR A 54 -9.63 20.15 5.54
CA TYR A 54 -9.44 21.56 5.19
C TYR A 54 -8.18 21.74 4.34
N ILE A 55 -8.22 22.67 3.38
CA ILE A 55 -7.07 23.00 2.53
C ILE A 55 -6.67 24.44 2.82
N ASP A 56 -5.43 24.64 3.27
CA ASP A 56 -4.88 25.99 3.45
C ASP A 56 -4.95 26.76 2.12
N LYS A 57 -5.46 28.00 2.18
CA LYS A 57 -5.61 28.90 1.04
C LYS A 57 -4.28 29.20 0.32
N LYS A 58 -3.14 28.93 0.96
CA LYS A 58 -1.80 29.05 0.36
C LYS A 58 -1.45 27.92 -0.62
N LEU A 59 -2.22 26.83 -0.65
CA LEU A 59 -2.03 25.71 -1.56
C LEU A 59 -3.00 25.79 -2.75
N ASN A 60 -2.55 25.29 -3.90
CA ASN A 60 -3.45 25.03 -5.02
C ASN A 60 -4.30 23.79 -4.70
N SER A 61 -5.61 23.97 -4.57
CA SER A 61 -6.53 22.89 -4.17
C SER A 61 -6.85 21.89 -5.29
N LYS A 62 -6.51 22.17 -6.56
CA LYS A 62 -6.99 21.39 -7.72
C LYS A 62 -6.64 19.91 -7.63
N ARG A 63 -5.38 19.54 -7.40
CA ARG A 63 -4.98 18.13 -7.31
C ARG A 63 -5.45 17.47 -6.03
N ILE A 64 -5.48 18.22 -4.93
CA ILE A 64 -5.98 17.75 -3.64
C ILE A 64 -7.44 17.30 -3.76
N LEU A 65 -8.30 18.16 -4.33
CA LEU A 65 -9.70 17.82 -4.54
C LEU A 65 -9.87 16.65 -5.52
N GLN A 66 -9.00 16.51 -6.53
CA GLN A 66 -9.01 15.35 -7.44
C GLN A 66 -8.65 14.04 -6.72
N VAL A 67 -7.65 14.05 -5.85
CA VAL A 67 -7.25 12.89 -5.04
C VAL A 67 -8.36 12.49 -4.08
N LEU A 68 -8.91 13.45 -3.33
CA LEU A 68 -10.02 13.19 -2.42
C LEU A 68 -11.21 12.60 -3.18
N LYS A 69 -11.58 13.19 -4.32
CA LYS A 69 -12.65 12.67 -5.19
C LYS A 69 -12.37 11.25 -5.66
N TYR A 70 -11.16 10.97 -6.14
CA TYR A 70 -10.78 9.63 -6.60
C TYR A 70 -10.95 8.59 -5.50
N ILE A 71 -10.49 8.87 -4.27
CA ILE A 71 -10.66 7.97 -3.13
C ILE A 71 -12.15 7.76 -2.81
N GLN A 72 -13.00 8.80 -2.86
CA GLN A 72 -14.45 8.65 -2.62
C GLN A 72 -15.18 7.83 -3.66
N GLU A 73 -14.71 7.86 -4.90
CA GLU A 73 -15.29 7.13 -6.03
C GLU A 73 -14.85 5.65 -6.02
N ASN A 74 -13.67 5.36 -5.47
CA ASN A 74 -13.07 4.03 -5.48
C ASN A 74 -13.06 3.34 -4.10
N THR A 75 -13.69 3.94 -3.08
CA THR A 75 -13.80 3.38 -1.73
C THR A 75 -15.11 3.81 -1.05
N CYS A 76 -15.36 3.29 0.15
CA CYS A 76 -16.44 3.74 1.02
C CYS A 76 -16.16 5.06 1.77
N ILE A 77 -14.90 5.54 1.78
CA ILE A 77 -14.51 6.75 2.49
C ILE A 77 -15.20 7.95 1.86
N LYS A 78 -15.72 8.85 2.69
CA LYS A 78 -16.26 10.15 2.29
C LYS A 78 -15.46 11.25 2.97
N PHE A 79 -15.31 12.36 2.27
CA PHE A 79 -14.64 13.57 2.74
C PHE A 79 -15.64 14.71 2.79
N LEU A 80 -15.63 15.44 3.89
CA LEU A 80 -16.49 16.60 4.08
C LEU A 80 -15.61 17.80 4.40
N GLU A 81 -15.78 18.89 3.66
CA GLU A 81 -15.03 20.12 3.93
C GLU A 81 -15.44 20.66 5.31
N GLY A 82 -14.43 20.91 6.15
CA GLY A 82 -14.59 21.40 7.51
C GLY A 82 -14.24 22.89 7.63
N PRO A 83 -14.46 23.47 8.83
CA PRO A 83 -14.02 24.83 9.14
C PRO A 83 -12.49 24.96 9.00
N PRO A 84 -11.92 26.18 8.98
CA PRO A 84 -10.47 26.38 8.99
C PRO A 84 -9.82 26.02 10.34
N THR A 85 -10.54 26.18 11.45
CA THR A 85 -10.04 25.86 12.81
C THR A 85 -10.65 24.57 13.36
N ASN A 86 -9.89 23.84 14.18
CA ASN A 86 -10.36 22.62 14.80
C ASN A 86 -11.44 22.97 15.84
N GLN A 87 -12.58 22.29 15.78
CA GLN A 87 -13.74 22.50 16.65
C GLN A 87 -14.01 21.27 17.53
N GLY A 88 -12.95 20.64 18.04
CA GLY A 88 -13.03 19.44 18.87
C GLY A 88 -13.28 18.17 18.07
N LYS A 89 -12.82 18.12 16.82
CA LYS A 89 -12.87 16.92 15.96
C LYS A 89 -11.60 16.87 15.14
N THR A 90 -10.95 15.71 15.09
CA THR A 90 -9.78 15.51 14.24
C THR A 90 -10.16 15.67 12.76
N ARG A 91 -9.33 16.38 12.02
CA ARG A 91 -9.50 16.66 10.58
C ARG A 91 -8.22 16.32 9.84
N LEU A 92 -8.33 16.07 8.55
CA LEU A 92 -7.19 15.98 7.65
C LEU A 92 -6.91 17.37 7.07
N ILE A 93 -5.76 17.96 7.38
CA ILE A 93 -5.46 19.34 7.00
C ILE A 93 -4.29 19.41 6.03
N TYR A 94 -4.52 19.96 4.83
CA TYR A 94 -3.47 20.19 3.84
C TYR A 94 -2.83 21.56 4.08
N VAL A 95 -1.53 21.59 4.37
CA VAL A 95 -0.80 22.80 4.76
C VAL A 95 0.46 22.97 3.94
N LYS A 96 0.74 24.21 3.51
CA LYS A 96 1.97 24.54 2.78
C LYS A 96 3.19 24.47 3.70
N LYS A 97 4.19 23.68 3.32
CA LYS A 97 5.51 23.55 3.97
C LYS A 97 6.63 23.45 2.93
N ASN A 98 7.86 23.29 3.40
CA ASN A 98 9.06 23.20 2.55
C ASN A 98 9.41 21.76 2.15
N PHE A 99 8.65 20.78 2.63
CA PHE A 99 8.80 19.35 2.32
C PHE A 99 7.41 18.69 2.32
N CYS A 100 7.34 17.48 1.80
CA CYS A 100 6.11 16.71 1.70
C CYS A 100 6.17 15.54 2.67
N SER A 101 5.15 15.42 3.51
CA SER A 101 5.06 14.40 4.54
C SER A 101 3.67 14.41 5.17
N SER A 102 3.27 13.31 5.80
CA SER A 102 2.10 13.26 6.64
C SER A 102 2.31 12.31 7.83
N LEU A 103 1.49 12.51 8.87
CA LEU A 103 1.31 11.51 9.91
C LEU A 103 0.70 10.24 9.33
N ILE A 104 0.90 9.13 10.03
CA ILE A 104 0.39 7.83 9.60
C ILE A 104 -0.85 7.47 10.40
N GLY A 105 -2.00 7.74 9.78
CA GLY A 105 -3.32 7.61 10.39
C GLY A 105 -3.84 8.92 11.00
N LYS A 106 -4.99 8.79 11.66
CA LYS A 106 -5.67 9.87 12.39
C LYS A 106 -4.85 10.29 13.62
N ALA A 107 -4.78 11.59 13.89
CA ALA A 107 -4.22 12.10 15.15
C ALA A 107 -4.98 11.52 16.36
N LEU A 108 -4.24 11.23 17.43
CA LEU A 108 -4.79 10.54 18.61
C LEU A 108 -5.81 11.39 19.37
N TYR A 109 -5.61 12.70 19.41
CA TYR A 109 -6.43 13.63 20.18
C TYR A 109 -7.36 14.44 19.28
N GLU A 110 -8.62 14.62 19.69
CA GLU A 110 -9.66 15.27 18.86
C GLU A 110 -9.37 16.75 18.56
N TYR A 111 -8.61 17.41 19.43
CA TYR A 111 -8.16 18.80 19.27
C TYR A 111 -6.91 18.94 18.39
N GLN A 112 -6.37 17.84 17.88
CA GLN A 112 -5.25 17.82 16.94
C GLN A 112 -5.76 17.41 15.56
N ASP A 113 -5.22 18.05 14.53
CA ASP A 113 -5.43 17.66 13.14
C ASP A 113 -4.36 16.67 12.70
N THR A 114 -4.69 15.86 11.70
CA THR A 114 -3.71 15.09 10.92
C THR A 114 -3.20 15.98 9.80
N ASP A 115 -1.97 16.46 9.96
CA ASP A 115 -1.32 17.30 8.97
C ASP A 115 -0.90 16.50 7.73
N VAL A 116 -1.20 17.06 6.56
CA VAL A 116 -0.64 16.70 5.26
C VAL A 116 0.17 17.89 4.77
N TRP A 117 1.47 17.83 4.94
CA TRP A 117 2.39 18.89 4.53
C TRP A 117 2.73 18.74 3.06
N LEU A 118 2.61 19.83 2.30
CA LEU A 118 2.88 19.85 0.88
C LEU A 118 3.72 21.08 0.50
N THR A 119 4.67 20.89 -0.41
CA THR A 119 5.23 22.00 -1.20
C THR A 119 4.28 22.38 -2.34
N ASP A 120 4.53 23.50 -3.01
CA ASP A 120 3.77 23.85 -4.23
C ASP A 120 3.92 22.77 -5.31
N TYR A 121 5.11 22.15 -5.40
CA TYR A 121 5.39 21.06 -6.34
C TYR A 121 4.53 19.84 -6.02
N CYS A 122 4.53 19.37 -4.77
CA CYS A 122 3.70 18.22 -4.37
C CYS A 122 2.22 18.50 -4.57
N ALA A 123 1.72 19.68 -4.17
CA ALA A 123 0.32 20.07 -4.36
C ALA A 123 -0.10 20.18 -5.85
N SER A 124 0.86 20.30 -6.77
CA SER A 124 0.61 20.32 -8.22
C SER A 124 0.61 18.93 -8.87
N ASN A 125 1.07 17.90 -8.17
CA ASN A 125 1.18 16.52 -8.64
C ASN A 125 0.10 15.63 -7.98
N PHE A 126 -0.70 14.92 -8.78
CA PHE A 126 -1.77 14.05 -8.28
C PHE A 126 -1.23 12.92 -7.39
N GLY A 127 -0.20 12.23 -7.85
CA GLY A 127 0.35 11.09 -7.14
C GLY A 127 1.04 11.48 -5.84
N MET A 128 1.79 12.58 -5.80
CA MET A 128 2.41 13.04 -4.55
C MET A 128 1.36 13.44 -3.49
N VAL A 129 0.28 14.14 -3.89
CA VAL A 129 -0.83 14.38 -2.96
C VAL A 129 -1.48 13.06 -2.54
N GLY A 130 -1.62 12.11 -3.46
CA GLY A 130 -2.14 10.79 -3.19
C GLY A 130 -1.32 10.03 -2.15
N HIS A 131 0.00 10.02 -2.30
CA HIS A 131 0.96 9.40 -1.40
C HIS A 131 0.81 9.93 0.03
N GLU A 132 0.85 11.26 0.20
CA GLU A 132 0.71 11.85 1.54
C GLU A 132 -0.69 11.66 2.13
N THR A 133 -1.72 11.65 1.28
CA THR A 133 -3.09 11.33 1.72
C THR A 133 -3.21 9.87 2.17
N LEU A 134 -2.50 8.92 1.53
CA LEU A 134 -2.48 7.53 1.95
C LEU A 134 -1.73 7.32 3.26
N HIS A 135 -0.64 8.07 3.50
CA HIS A 135 -0.03 8.15 4.83
C HIS A 135 -1.06 8.59 5.87
N ALA A 136 -1.75 9.71 5.64
CA ALA A 136 -2.79 10.19 6.54
C ALA A 136 -3.91 9.16 6.78
N LEU A 137 -4.21 8.30 5.80
CA LEU A 137 -5.16 7.19 5.91
C LEU A 137 -4.58 5.92 6.55
N GLY A 138 -3.29 5.91 6.89
CA GLY A 138 -2.63 4.88 7.69
C GLY A 138 -1.62 4.02 6.94
N LEU A 139 -1.38 4.24 5.64
CA LEU A 139 -0.42 3.43 4.89
C LEU A 139 1.02 3.80 5.26
N ARG A 140 1.89 2.79 5.30
CA ARG A 140 3.35 2.94 5.37
C ARG A 140 3.94 2.70 3.98
N HIS A 141 5.23 3.01 3.86
CA HIS A 141 5.96 2.71 2.65
C HIS A 141 6.03 1.20 2.37
N GLU A 142 5.91 0.83 1.10
CA GLU A 142 5.93 -0.55 0.64
C GLU A 142 7.31 -1.21 0.87
N HIS A 143 8.41 -0.46 0.77
CA HIS A 143 9.76 -0.98 1.06
C HIS A 143 10.02 -1.19 2.56
N GLN A 144 9.14 -0.73 3.45
CA GLN A 144 9.23 -0.92 4.91
C GLN A 144 8.46 -2.15 5.40
N ARG A 145 7.84 -2.90 4.48
CA ARG A 145 7.15 -4.15 4.77
C ARG A 145 8.10 -5.17 5.38
N HIS A 146 7.59 -5.97 6.31
CA HIS A 146 8.39 -7.03 6.96
C HIS A 146 8.89 -8.12 6.01
N ASP A 147 8.22 -8.33 4.86
CA ASP A 147 8.54 -9.32 3.84
C ASP A 147 9.33 -8.70 2.67
N ARG A 148 9.70 -7.42 2.75
CA ARG A 148 10.37 -6.67 1.67
C ARG A 148 11.67 -7.31 1.24
N ASP A 149 12.41 -7.96 2.14
CA ASP A 149 13.69 -8.61 1.82
C ASP A 149 13.54 -9.82 0.88
N ASN A 150 12.31 -10.29 0.62
CA ASN A 150 12.04 -11.28 -0.44
C ASN A 150 11.95 -10.65 -1.85
N PHE A 151 11.73 -9.33 -1.93
CA PHE A 151 11.39 -8.60 -3.16
C PHE A 151 12.46 -7.58 -3.54
N VAL A 152 13.09 -6.95 -2.55
CA VAL A 152 14.14 -5.94 -2.75
C VAL A 152 15.37 -6.24 -1.91
N GLU A 153 16.51 -5.73 -2.35
CA GLU A 153 17.78 -5.69 -1.63
C GLU A 153 18.08 -4.24 -1.24
N ILE A 154 18.50 -4.02 0.01
CA ILE A 154 18.89 -2.69 0.53
C ILE A 154 20.40 -2.64 0.72
N TYR A 155 21.05 -1.66 0.07
CA TYR A 155 22.48 -1.37 0.19
C TYR A 155 22.70 -0.33 1.28
N ASN A 156 22.77 -0.77 2.54
CA ASN A 156 22.88 0.11 3.71
C ASN A 156 24.11 1.03 3.65
N GLU A 157 25.19 0.59 2.99
CA GLU A 157 26.41 1.36 2.76
C GLU A 157 26.19 2.62 1.89
N ASN A 158 25.10 2.67 1.13
CA ASN A 158 24.73 3.81 0.29
C ASN A 158 23.72 4.75 0.97
N ILE A 159 23.34 4.48 2.23
CA ILE A 159 22.35 5.23 2.98
C ILE A 159 23.06 6.17 3.97
N PRO A 160 22.80 7.48 3.93
CA PRO A 160 23.37 8.40 4.91
C PRO A 160 22.80 8.12 6.32
N PRO A 161 23.57 8.37 7.40
CA PRO A 161 23.12 8.11 8.77
C PRO A 161 21.77 8.74 9.12
N SER A 162 21.48 9.93 8.61
CA SER A 162 20.22 10.65 8.82
C SER A 162 19.00 9.99 8.16
N PHE A 163 19.20 9.06 7.22
CA PHE A 163 18.13 8.38 6.49
C PHE A 163 18.00 6.89 6.84
N LEU A 164 18.84 6.39 7.76
CA LEU A 164 18.84 4.97 8.13
C LEU A 164 17.47 4.54 8.67
N ASP A 165 16.79 5.36 9.44
CA ASP A 165 15.47 5.02 10.00
C ASP A 165 14.40 4.83 8.91
N GLU A 166 14.45 5.60 7.82
CA GLU A 166 13.52 5.46 6.69
C GLU A 166 13.74 4.18 5.87
N SER A 167 14.94 3.63 5.93
CA SER A 167 15.30 2.37 5.25
C SER A 167 14.96 1.11 6.03
N LYS A 168 14.66 1.25 7.33
CA LYS A 168 14.45 0.10 8.22
C LYS A 168 13.15 -0.62 7.90
N THR A 169 13.24 -1.94 7.90
CA THR A 169 12.07 -2.79 8.07
C THR A 169 11.49 -2.49 9.44
N ILE A 170 10.25 -2.02 9.50
CA ILE A 170 9.61 -1.82 10.80
C ILE A 170 9.27 -3.22 11.37
N TYR A 171 9.02 -3.38 12.67
CA TYR A 171 8.40 -4.61 13.21
C TYR A 171 7.37 -4.17 14.26
N SER A 172 6.11 -4.06 13.85
CA SER A 172 4.99 -3.59 14.67
C SER A 172 3.79 -4.46 14.37
N ARG A 173 3.05 -4.87 15.41
CA ARG A 173 1.85 -5.71 15.24
C ARG A 173 0.67 -4.93 14.66
N ASN A 174 0.78 -3.59 14.62
CA ASN A 174 -0.30 -2.70 14.22
C ASN A 174 -0.35 -2.46 12.72
N PHE A 175 0.38 -3.21 11.88
CA PHE A 175 0.23 -3.04 10.43
C PHE A 175 -0.10 -4.37 9.75
N GLU A 176 -1.09 -4.33 8.87
CA GLU A 176 -1.58 -5.50 8.13
C GLU A 176 -1.53 -5.28 6.61
N THR A 177 -1.32 -6.35 5.85
CA THR A 177 -1.37 -6.40 4.37
C THR A 177 -2.67 -7.00 3.87
N PHE A 178 -3.43 -7.68 4.74
CA PHE A 178 -4.57 -8.51 4.34
C PHE A 178 -4.23 -9.51 3.23
N ASP A 179 -3.03 -10.10 3.30
CA ASP A 179 -2.48 -11.04 2.30
C ASP A 179 -2.38 -10.46 0.88
N ILE A 180 -2.39 -9.13 0.76
CA ILE A 180 -2.12 -8.44 -0.50
C ILE A 180 -0.61 -8.59 -0.84
N PRO A 181 -0.27 -9.02 -2.07
CA PRO A 181 1.12 -9.19 -2.51
C PRO A 181 1.94 -7.90 -2.41
N TYR A 182 3.26 -8.05 -2.44
CA TYR A 182 4.17 -6.90 -2.56
C TYR A 182 3.96 -6.19 -3.90
N ASP A 183 3.85 -4.86 -3.87
CA ASP A 183 3.53 -4.07 -5.06
C ASP A 183 4.63 -3.08 -5.42
N TYR A 184 5.48 -3.48 -6.38
CA TYR A 184 6.52 -2.60 -6.91
C TYR A 184 5.98 -1.30 -7.51
N GLY A 185 4.75 -1.32 -8.03
CA GLY A 185 4.10 -0.14 -8.61
C GLY A 185 3.25 0.65 -7.61
N SER A 186 3.28 0.29 -6.32
CA SER A 186 2.61 1.07 -5.28
C SER A 186 3.14 2.50 -5.27
N ILE A 187 2.23 3.46 -5.13
CA ILE A 187 2.64 4.86 -4.95
C ILE A 187 3.38 5.06 -3.62
N MET A 188 3.24 4.12 -2.69
CA MET A 188 3.94 4.10 -1.40
C MET A 188 5.33 3.45 -1.50
N HIS A 189 5.78 3.03 -2.68
CA HIS A 189 7.10 2.42 -2.84
C HIS A 189 8.15 3.47 -3.22
N TYR A 190 9.24 3.58 -2.46
CA TYR A 190 10.36 4.45 -2.83
C TYR A 190 11.04 4.04 -4.12
N ALA A 191 11.61 5.01 -4.83
CA ALA A 191 12.53 4.75 -5.93
C ALA A 191 13.80 4.05 -5.42
N GLY A 192 14.54 3.36 -6.31
CA GLY A 192 15.81 2.72 -5.94
C GLY A 192 16.97 3.69 -5.68
N LYS A 193 16.83 4.94 -6.15
CA LYS A 193 17.77 6.06 -5.98
C LYS A 193 17.01 7.24 -5.40
N LEU A 194 17.62 7.92 -4.43
CA LEU A 194 17.05 9.12 -3.83
C LEU A 194 18.08 10.26 -3.85
N VAL A 195 17.61 11.48 -3.60
CA VAL A 195 18.50 12.65 -3.49
C VAL A 195 19.41 12.48 -2.28
N GLU A 196 18.87 11.95 -1.18
CA GLU A 196 19.53 11.67 0.09
C GLU A 196 20.70 10.70 -0.07
N THR A 197 20.64 9.80 -1.05
CA THR A 197 21.70 8.82 -1.33
C THR A 197 22.76 9.35 -2.29
N ASN A 198 22.74 10.66 -2.59
CA ASN A 198 23.58 11.30 -3.61
C ASN A 198 23.49 10.58 -4.97
N GLY A 199 22.30 10.09 -5.32
CA GLY A 199 22.05 9.36 -6.57
C GLY A 199 22.57 7.92 -6.59
N LYS A 200 23.17 7.42 -5.50
CA LYS A 200 23.54 6.01 -5.37
C LYS A 200 22.31 5.14 -5.23
N ILE A 201 22.37 3.93 -5.79
CA ILE A 201 21.32 2.93 -5.61
C ILE A 201 21.39 2.44 -4.17
N PHE A 202 20.35 2.68 -3.38
CA PHE A 202 20.22 2.12 -2.03
C PHE A 202 19.24 0.95 -1.99
N MET A 203 18.41 0.79 -3.02
CA MET A 203 17.43 -0.29 -3.11
C MET A 203 17.34 -0.83 -4.54
N LYS A 204 17.34 -2.14 -4.70
CA LYS A 204 17.19 -2.83 -5.99
C LYS A 204 16.19 -3.97 -5.91
N VAL A 205 15.35 -4.14 -6.93
CA VAL A 205 14.43 -5.28 -7.05
C VAL A 205 15.21 -6.57 -7.32
N LYS A 206 14.82 -7.65 -6.64
CA LYS A 206 15.40 -8.99 -6.80
C LYS A 206 14.74 -9.73 -7.98
N ASN A 207 15.53 -10.57 -8.65
CA ASN A 207 15.10 -11.58 -9.64
C ASN A 207 14.45 -11.08 -10.94
N ILE A 208 13.94 -9.85 -11.00
CA ILE A 208 13.20 -9.32 -12.17
C ILE A 208 13.65 -7.88 -12.42
N ASP A 209 14.73 -7.71 -13.19
CA ASP A 209 15.32 -6.40 -13.44
C ASP A 209 14.35 -5.33 -13.99
N PRO A 210 13.40 -5.64 -14.89
CA PRO A 210 12.44 -4.65 -15.38
C PRO A 210 11.56 -4.00 -14.30
N TYR A 211 11.40 -4.63 -13.14
CA TYR A 211 10.62 -4.06 -12.04
C TYR A 211 11.35 -2.94 -11.30
N ASN A 212 12.66 -2.74 -11.54
CA ASN A 212 13.35 -1.55 -11.07
C ASN A 212 12.80 -0.26 -11.69
N GLU A 213 12.16 -0.34 -12.87
CA GLU A 213 11.51 0.80 -13.52
C GLU A 213 10.08 1.06 -13.00
N MET A 214 9.55 0.18 -12.14
CA MET A 214 8.20 0.33 -11.56
C MET A 214 8.22 1.04 -10.20
N ILE A 215 9.29 0.83 -9.42
CA ILE A 215 9.42 1.38 -8.07
C ILE A 215 9.64 2.90 -8.12
N GLY A 216 9.01 3.63 -7.18
CA GLY A 216 9.15 5.09 -7.10
C GLY A 216 8.29 5.89 -8.07
N GLN A 217 7.34 5.26 -8.76
CA GLN A 217 6.36 5.98 -9.57
C GLN A 217 5.50 6.91 -8.69
N ILE A 218 5.19 8.10 -9.21
CA ILE A 218 4.39 9.14 -8.52
C ILE A 218 3.23 9.62 -9.41
N ASP A 219 2.74 8.77 -10.30
CA ASP A 219 1.72 9.13 -11.28
C ASP A 219 0.32 8.85 -10.74
N MET A 220 0.10 7.66 -10.19
CA MET A 220 -1.25 7.18 -9.84
C MET A 220 -1.21 6.13 -8.73
N PHE A 221 -2.30 6.00 -7.99
CA PHE A 221 -2.52 4.85 -7.10
C PHE A 221 -2.44 3.53 -7.87
N SER A 222 -1.76 2.56 -7.29
CA SER A 222 -1.84 1.19 -7.77
C SER A 222 -3.20 0.58 -7.42
N PHE A 223 -3.51 -0.53 -8.08
CA PHE A 223 -4.72 -1.30 -7.73
C PHE A 223 -4.68 -1.78 -6.28
N ASN A 224 -3.49 -2.15 -5.78
CA ASN A 224 -3.33 -2.67 -4.43
C ASN A 224 -3.37 -1.57 -3.36
N ASP A 225 -2.96 -0.34 -3.67
CA ASP A 225 -3.08 0.81 -2.76
C ASP A 225 -4.56 1.02 -2.36
N ILE A 226 -5.44 1.06 -3.37
CA ILE A 226 -6.89 1.23 -3.16
C ILE A 226 -7.54 -0.04 -2.60
N LYS A 227 -7.07 -1.22 -3.00
CA LYS A 227 -7.51 -2.50 -2.42
C LYS A 227 -7.27 -2.53 -0.92
N LEU A 228 -6.10 -2.08 -0.47
CA LEU A 228 -5.73 -2.06 0.94
C LEU A 228 -6.63 -1.14 1.75
N ILE A 229 -6.91 0.07 1.24
CA ILE A 229 -7.88 1.00 1.84
C ILE A 229 -9.26 0.35 1.94
N ASN A 230 -9.75 -0.30 0.88
CA ASN A 230 -11.06 -0.96 0.89
C ASN A 230 -11.13 -2.14 1.88
N HIS A 231 -10.08 -2.97 1.92
CA HIS A 231 -10.02 -4.07 2.88
C HIS A 231 -10.09 -3.57 4.32
N TYR A 232 -9.40 -2.46 4.63
CA TYR A 232 -9.36 -1.94 5.98
C TYR A 232 -10.64 -1.17 6.37
N TYR A 233 -11.04 -0.17 5.57
CA TYR A 233 -12.13 0.74 5.93
C TYR A 233 -13.51 0.22 5.53
N CYS A 234 -13.60 -0.61 4.50
CA CYS A 234 -14.87 -0.83 3.78
C CYS A 234 -15.38 -2.27 3.82
N SER A 235 -14.57 -3.22 4.28
CA SER A 235 -14.91 -4.66 4.28
C SER A 235 -16.09 -5.02 5.18
N LYS A 236 -16.36 -4.23 6.23
CA LYS A 236 -17.45 -4.51 7.20
C LYS A 236 -18.82 -4.62 6.54
N ASN A 237 -19.09 -3.79 5.52
CA ASN A 237 -20.37 -3.76 4.80
C ASN A 237 -20.70 -5.09 4.09
N CYS A 238 -19.67 -5.83 3.69
CA CYS A 238 -19.80 -7.08 2.96
C CYS A 238 -19.24 -8.28 3.72
N SER A 239 -19.14 -8.18 5.06
CA SER A 239 -18.59 -9.22 5.94
C SER A 239 -19.31 -10.58 5.82
N MET A 240 -20.60 -10.58 5.47
CA MET A 240 -21.41 -11.78 5.27
C MET A 240 -21.37 -12.33 3.84
N SER A 241 -20.70 -11.65 2.91
CA SER A 241 -20.64 -12.10 1.52
C SER A 241 -19.77 -13.34 1.39
N GLN A 242 -20.30 -14.35 0.68
CA GLN A 242 -19.55 -15.54 0.28
C GLN A 242 -18.97 -15.42 -1.13
N HIS A 243 -19.14 -14.27 -1.80
CA HIS A 243 -18.69 -14.06 -3.17
C HIS A 243 -17.17 -14.09 -3.25
N LYS A 244 -16.62 -14.84 -4.22
CA LYS A 244 -15.16 -15.00 -4.38
C LYS A 244 -14.69 -14.28 -5.63
N CYS A 245 -13.69 -13.41 -5.46
CA CYS A 245 -13.02 -12.73 -6.55
C CYS A 245 -11.78 -13.52 -7.01
N LYS A 246 -11.52 -13.51 -8.31
CA LYS A 246 -10.38 -14.14 -8.96
C LYS A 246 -9.35 -13.10 -9.42
N ASN A 247 -8.19 -13.57 -9.84
CA ASN A 247 -7.16 -12.78 -10.52
C ASN A 247 -6.73 -11.53 -9.75
N GLY A 248 -6.71 -11.59 -8.42
CA GLY A 248 -6.32 -10.47 -7.55
C GLY A 248 -7.43 -9.44 -7.27
N GLY A 249 -8.63 -9.61 -7.82
CA GLY A 249 -9.80 -8.77 -7.50
C GLY A 249 -10.25 -8.90 -6.04
N TYR A 250 -11.14 -8.00 -5.62
CA TYR A 250 -11.70 -7.96 -4.28
C TYR A 250 -13.17 -7.51 -4.30
N ILE A 251 -13.93 -7.86 -3.25
CA ILE A 251 -15.37 -7.60 -3.19
C ILE A 251 -15.62 -6.10 -3.22
N HIS A 252 -16.59 -5.67 -4.03
CA HIS A 252 -17.01 -4.28 -4.09
C HIS A 252 -17.68 -3.87 -2.77
N TRP A 253 -17.21 -2.79 -2.13
CA TRP A 253 -17.62 -2.40 -0.77
C TRP A 253 -19.13 -2.11 -0.59
N TYR A 254 -19.81 -1.75 -1.67
CA TYR A 254 -21.25 -1.51 -1.70
C TYR A 254 -22.05 -2.64 -2.38
N GLN A 255 -21.45 -3.34 -3.34
CA GLN A 255 -22.11 -4.35 -4.16
C GLN A 255 -21.53 -5.71 -3.78
N CYS A 256 -21.94 -6.24 -2.64
CA CYS A 256 -21.30 -7.39 -2.02
C CYS A 256 -21.28 -8.68 -2.87
N GLY A 257 -22.03 -8.74 -3.99
CA GLY A 257 -22.05 -9.85 -4.95
C GLY A 257 -21.28 -9.58 -6.25
N THR A 258 -20.44 -8.55 -6.31
CA THR A 258 -19.55 -8.24 -7.43
C THR A 258 -18.13 -7.92 -6.94
N CYS A 259 -17.18 -7.97 -7.86
CA CYS A 259 -15.77 -7.71 -7.60
C CYS A 259 -15.29 -6.46 -8.32
N ILE A 260 -14.36 -5.77 -7.68
CA ILE A 260 -13.49 -4.77 -8.30
C ILE A 260 -12.32 -5.53 -8.91
N CYS A 261 -12.12 -5.33 -10.20
CA CYS A 261 -11.18 -6.12 -10.98
C CYS A 261 -9.92 -5.33 -11.32
N PRO A 262 -8.74 -5.95 -11.26
CA PRO A 262 -7.52 -5.35 -11.78
C PRO A 262 -7.67 -5.07 -13.28
N LYS A 263 -6.88 -4.11 -13.76
CA LYS A 263 -6.83 -3.76 -15.19
C LYS A 263 -6.58 -5.03 -16.02
N GLY A 264 -7.37 -5.20 -17.09
CA GLY A 264 -7.33 -6.38 -17.95
C GLY A 264 -8.32 -7.47 -17.59
N TYR A 265 -8.91 -7.46 -16.38
CA TYR A 265 -9.94 -8.41 -15.97
C TYR A 265 -11.32 -7.75 -15.86
N TYR A 266 -12.38 -8.56 -16.01
CA TYR A 266 -13.76 -8.12 -15.86
C TYR A 266 -14.69 -9.27 -15.48
N GLY A 267 -15.97 -8.95 -15.29
CA GLY A 267 -17.00 -9.88 -14.84
C GLY A 267 -17.28 -9.75 -13.35
N ARG A 268 -18.33 -10.42 -12.89
CA ARG A 268 -18.74 -10.36 -11.49
C ARG A 268 -17.69 -10.89 -10.52
N ASP A 269 -16.86 -11.84 -10.95
CA ASP A 269 -15.79 -12.46 -10.15
C ASP A 269 -14.38 -12.12 -10.66
N CYS A 270 -14.23 -11.22 -11.63
CA CYS A 270 -12.98 -10.94 -12.33
C CYS A 270 -12.38 -12.15 -13.07
N GLY A 271 -13.20 -13.15 -13.42
CA GLY A 271 -12.76 -14.36 -14.11
C GLY A 271 -12.53 -14.21 -15.60
N TYR A 272 -13.03 -13.14 -16.23
CA TYR A 272 -12.86 -12.90 -17.66
C TYR A 272 -11.71 -11.94 -17.95
N PHE A 273 -11.01 -12.16 -19.06
CA PHE A 273 -9.90 -11.33 -19.52
C PHE A 273 -10.33 -10.49 -20.72
N LYS A 274 -10.09 -9.18 -20.69
CA LYS A 274 -10.30 -8.31 -21.85
C LYS A 274 -9.21 -8.62 -22.87
N GLN A 275 -9.58 -9.17 -24.02
CA GLN A 275 -8.63 -9.31 -25.14
C GLN A 275 -8.02 -7.94 -25.42
N ILE A 276 -6.69 -7.89 -25.33
CA ILE A 276 -5.92 -6.71 -25.69
C ILE A 276 -6.07 -6.56 -27.20
N SER A 277 -6.66 -5.46 -27.65
CA SER A 277 -6.55 -5.03 -29.05
C SER A 277 -5.07 -5.04 -29.43
N ASN A 278 -4.72 -5.64 -30.57
CA ASN A 278 -3.32 -5.74 -31.05
C ASN A 278 -2.63 -4.37 -31.31
N TYR A 279 -3.30 -3.27 -31.00
CA TYR A 279 -2.76 -1.92 -31.03
C TYR A 279 -2.42 -1.47 -29.61
N CYS A 280 -1.12 -1.47 -29.29
CA CYS A 280 -0.60 -0.60 -28.23
C CYS A 280 -0.63 0.82 -28.78
N GLY A 281 -1.55 1.65 -28.27
CA GLY A 281 -1.60 3.09 -28.55
C GLY A 281 -0.58 3.87 -27.74
#